data_AF-A0A2E0T1F6-F1
#
_entry.id   AF-A0A2E0T1F6-F1
#
_cell.length_a   1.000
_cell.length_b   1.000
_cell.length_c   1.000
_cell.angle_alpha   90.00
_cell.angle_beta   90.00
_cell.angle_gamma   90.00
#
_symmetry.space_group_name_H-M   'P 1'
#
loop_
_entity.id
_entity.type
_entity.pdbx_description
1 polymer ?
#
loop_
_entity_poly.entity_id
_entity_poly.type
_entity_poly.pdbx_seq_one_letter_code
_entity_poly.pdbx_strand_id
1 'polypeptide(L)'
;MALLRSSPQGVFPREQLSHTASTLKDWAVTVNFHIVLSGVSIDVPDGWEAELAWAEGSPSPSDFSRFAESGGRVVAHLANFVMPAERGDYGSGAVETMDANAVFVALLEFDRSSRPGALFASRKGLPVDLHSRDFSPDQLQRRLPGQSGLQCFFTVRERRFVLYVVIGSHRRREVLAPEANRLLRRISIS
;
A
#
# COMPACT_ATOMS: atom_id res chain seq x y z
N MET A 1 -46.21 16.61 -58.76
CA MET A 1 -45.80 15.93 -57.52
C MET A 1 -45.80 16.97 -56.41
N ALA A 2 -46.93 17.13 -55.72
CA ALA A 2 -47.25 16.48 -54.44
C ALA A 2 -46.33 16.97 -53.29
N LEU A 3 -46.76 17.99 -52.52
CA LEU A 3 -47.33 17.91 -51.14
C LEU A 3 -46.20 18.13 -50.08
N LEU A 4 -46.24 18.90 -48.97
CA LEU A 4 -47.24 19.66 -48.19
C LEU A 4 -46.52 20.52 -47.10
N ARG A 5 -46.97 21.78 -46.94
CA ARG A 5 -47.44 22.49 -45.71
C ARG A 5 -46.51 22.90 -44.53
N SER A 6 -46.45 24.23 -44.34
CA SER A 6 -46.84 25.06 -43.16
C SER A 6 -47.21 24.36 -41.83
N SER A 7 -46.69 24.72 -40.64
CA SER A 7 -47.00 25.87 -39.75
C SER A 7 -46.34 25.60 -38.35
N PRO A 8 -46.58 26.34 -37.25
CA PRO A 8 -46.43 27.77 -36.93
C PRO A 8 -45.59 28.02 -35.64
N GLN A 9 -45.40 29.30 -35.32
CA GLN A 9 -44.99 29.82 -34.00
C GLN A 9 -45.87 29.27 -32.86
N GLY A 10 -45.25 28.88 -31.74
CA GLY A 10 -45.92 28.43 -30.52
C GLY A 10 -45.11 28.79 -29.27
N VAL A 11 -45.74 29.58 -28.41
CA VAL A 11 -45.29 30.02 -27.07
C VAL A 11 -45.01 28.83 -26.16
N PHE A 12 -43.88 28.82 -25.45
CA PHE A 12 -43.66 27.88 -24.34
C PHE A 12 -43.61 28.63 -22.99
N PRO A 13 -44.30 28.15 -21.94
CA PRO A 13 -44.39 28.82 -20.65
C PRO A 13 -43.06 28.82 -19.89
N ARG A 14 -42.83 29.86 -19.07
CA ARG A 14 -41.87 29.81 -17.97
C ARG A 14 -42.43 28.89 -16.88
N GLU A 15 -42.11 27.61 -16.96
CA GLU A 15 -42.28 26.72 -15.81
C GLU A 15 -41.17 27.00 -14.80
N GLN A 16 -41.62 27.54 -13.68
CA GLN A 16 -40.91 27.76 -12.44
C GLN A 16 -40.62 26.38 -11.82
N LEU A 17 -39.52 25.75 -12.24
CA LEU A 17 -39.05 24.51 -11.62
C LEU A 17 -38.38 24.82 -10.29
N SER A 18 -39.19 24.87 -9.23
CA SER A 18 -38.73 24.69 -7.86
C SER A 18 -38.20 23.27 -7.70
N HIS A 19 -36.94 23.04 -8.04
CA HIS A 19 -36.26 21.81 -7.62
C HIS A 19 -35.93 21.93 -6.13
N THR A 20 -36.80 21.33 -5.32
CA THR A 20 -36.52 20.95 -3.94
C THR A 20 -35.21 20.17 -3.89
N ALA A 21 -34.26 20.69 -3.13
CA ALA A 21 -33.02 20.03 -2.76
C ALA A 21 -33.33 18.74 -1.99
N SER A 22 -33.35 17.61 -2.67
CA SER A 22 -33.30 16.29 -2.06
C SER A 22 -33.03 15.28 -3.17
N THR A 23 -32.06 14.39 -2.94
CA THR A 23 -31.57 13.30 -3.83
C THR A 23 -30.32 13.62 -4.65
N LEU A 24 -29.19 13.85 -3.95
CA LEU A 24 -27.82 13.66 -4.46
C LEU A 24 -27.06 12.64 -3.58
N LYS A 25 -27.74 11.58 -3.13
CA LYS A 25 -27.11 10.39 -2.54
C LYS A 25 -27.26 9.28 -3.58
N ASP A 26 -26.18 8.58 -3.92
CA ASP A 26 -26.14 7.22 -4.51
C ASP A 26 -25.17 7.01 -5.70
N TRP A 27 -24.22 7.91 -5.95
CA TRP A 27 -23.10 7.61 -6.87
C TRP A 27 -21.75 7.45 -6.16
N ALA A 28 -21.73 6.89 -4.95
CA ALA A 28 -20.44 6.55 -4.33
C ALA A 28 -19.75 5.45 -5.16
N VAL A 29 -18.75 5.84 -5.95
CA VAL A 29 -17.86 4.91 -6.65
C VAL A 29 -16.70 4.58 -5.71
N THR A 30 -16.60 3.33 -5.28
CA THR A 30 -15.41 2.82 -4.59
C THR A 30 -14.44 2.27 -5.64
N VAL A 31 -13.23 2.83 -5.68
CA VAL A 31 -12.14 2.33 -6.53
C VAL A 31 -11.16 1.59 -5.64
N ASN A 32 -11.12 0.26 -5.76
CA ASN A 32 -10.11 -0.56 -5.07
C ASN A 32 -8.94 -0.80 -6.02
N PHE A 33 -7.72 -0.50 -5.58
CA PHE A 33 -6.52 -0.84 -6.32
C PHE A 33 -5.98 -2.20 -5.87
N HIS A 34 -5.69 -3.08 -6.83
CA HIS A 34 -5.05 -4.36 -6.59
C HIS A 34 -3.74 -4.40 -7.37
N ILE A 35 -2.62 -4.59 -6.67
CA ILE A 35 -1.29 -4.65 -7.30
C ILE A 35 -0.64 -6.00 -7.01
N VAL A 36 0.05 -6.55 -8.02
CA VAL A 36 0.66 -7.88 -7.95
C VAL A 36 2.05 -7.86 -8.57
N LEU A 37 3.02 -8.44 -7.89
CA LEU A 37 4.37 -8.66 -8.42
C LEU A 37 4.97 -9.93 -7.81
N SER A 38 5.43 -10.84 -8.67
CA SER A 38 6.16 -12.06 -8.27
C SER A 38 5.51 -12.79 -7.08
N GLY A 39 4.19 -13.02 -7.16
CA GLY A 39 3.43 -13.75 -6.13
C GLY A 39 3.16 -12.97 -4.84
N VAL A 40 3.52 -11.70 -4.74
CA VAL A 40 3.05 -10.77 -3.70
C VAL A 40 1.89 -9.98 -4.29
N SER A 41 0.77 -9.93 -3.59
CA SER A 41 -0.43 -9.20 -3.98
C SER A 41 -0.96 -8.36 -2.83
N ILE A 42 -1.51 -7.19 -3.15
CA ILE A 42 -1.94 -6.20 -2.18
C ILE A 42 -3.26 -5.60 -2.66
N ASP A 43 -4.31 -5.72 -1.85
CA ASP A 43 -5.51 -4.88 -1.96
C ASP A 43 -5.24 -3.57 -1.22
N VAL A 44 -5.01 -2.49 -1.96
CA VAL A 44 -4.60 -1.20 -1.40
C VAL A 44 -5.81 -0.54 -0.72
N PRO A 45 -5.74 -0.27 0.59
CA PRO A 45 -6.82 0.44 1.28
C PRO A 45 -7.01 1.87 0.78
N ASP A 46 -8.22 2.40 0.94
CA ASP A 46 -8.47 3.83 0.78
C ASP A 46 -7.52 4.66 1.67
N GLY A 47 -6.96 5.72 1.11
CA GLY A 47 -6.03 6.62 1.79
C GLY A 47 -4.60 6.07 1.95
N TRP A 48 -4.29 4.92 1.34
CA TRP A 48 -2.94 4.38 1.29
C TRP A 48 -2.32 4.51 -0.11
N GLU A 49 -1.03 4.81 -0.14
CA GLU A 49 -0.17 4.59 -1.29
C GLU A 49 0.52 3.24 -1.16
N ALA A 50 0.74 2.59 -2.30
CA ALA A 50 1.48 1.33 -2.37
C ALA A 50 2.33 1.27 -3.63
N GLU A 51 3.55 0.78 -3.49
CA GLU A 51 4.45 0.46 -4.59
C GLU A 51 4.96 -0.97 -4.44
N LEU A 52 4.99 -1.71 -5.55
CA LEU A 52 5.63 -3.01 -5.67
C LEU A 52 6.68 -2.93 -6.77
N ALA A 53 7.93 -3.25 -6.41
CA ALA A 53 9.05 -3.23 -7.32
C ALA A 53 9.95 -4.45 -7.09
N TRP A 54 10.84 -4.72 -8.04
CA TRP A 54 11.96 -5.61 -7.81
C TRP A 54 13.10 -4.82 -7.13
N ALA A 55 13.70 -5.38 -6.08
CA ALA A 55 14.90 -4.84 -5.44
C ALA A 55 15.98 -4.59 -6.51
N GLU A 56 16.73 -3.49 -6.40
CA GLU A 56 17.70 -2.99 -7.38
C GLU A 56 18.23 -4.03 -8.37
N GLY A 57 18.08 -3.72 -9.66
CA GLY A 57 18.38 -4.62 -10.77
C GLY A 57 17.20 -4.76 -11.71
N SER A 58 16.57 -3.65 -12.13
CA SER A 58 15.65 -3.70 -13.27
C SER A 58 16.38 -4.40 -14.41
N PRO A 59 15.88 -5.54 -14.88
CA PRO A 59 16.58 -6.26 -15.92
C PRO A 59 16.69 -5.34 -17.13
N SER A 60 17.83 -5.41 -17.83
CA SER A 60 17.88 -4.86 -19.18
C SER A 60 16.71 -5.47 -19.97
N PRO A 61 16.13 -4.77 -20.97
CA PRO A 61 15.05 -5.34 -21.78
C PRO A 61 15.40 -6.72 -22.36
N SER A 62 16.69 -6.95 -22.64
CA SER A 62 17.25 -8.23 -23.10
C SER A 62 17.29 -9.34 -22.04
N ASP A 63 17.36 -9.00 -20.75
CA ASP A 63 17.37 -9.98 -19.64
C ASP A 63 16.00 -10.17 -19.00
N PHE A 64 15.00 -9.39 -19.42
CA PHE A 64 13.67 -9.35 -18.79
C PHE A 64 13.03 -10.73 -18.69
N SER A 65 13.09 -11.55 -19.74
CA SER A 65 12.51 -12.90 -19.73
C SER A 65 13.18 -13.81 -18.70
N ARG A 66 14.52 -13.84 -18.65
CA ARG A 66 15.26 -14.64 -17.65
C ARG A 66 15.05 -14.11 -16.23
N PHE A 67 14.96 -12.80 -16.09
CA PHE A 67 14.73 -12.16 -14.81
C PHE A 67 13.31 -12.45 -14.29
N ALA A 68 12.31 -12.35 -15.17
CA ALA A 68 10.92 -12.72 -14.86
C ALA A 68 10.79 -14.21 -14.51
N GLU A 69 11.53 -15.08 -15.18
CA GLU A 69 11.60 -16.52 -14.87
C GLU A 69 12.30 -16.79 -13.53
N SER A 70 13.37 -16.07 -13.22
CA SER A 70 14.10 -16.21 -11.94
C SER A 70 13.35 -15.61 -10.74
N GLY A 71 12.48 -14.64 -11.01
CA GLY A 71 11.77 -13.85 -10.00
C GLY A 71 12.72 -12.93 -9.23
N GLY A 72 12.77 -11.65 -9.59
CA GLY A 72 13.46 -10.64 -8.79
C GLY A 72 12.92 -10.61 -7.36
N ARG A 73 13.78 -10.27 -6.39
CA ARG A 73 13.37 -10.07 -5.00
C ARG A 73 12.36 -8.94 -4.94
N VAL A 74 11.21 -9.16 -4.31
CA VAL A 74 10.19 -8.12 -4.19
C VAL A 74 10.54 -7.11 -3.09
N VAL A 75 10.33 -5.84 -3.37
CA VAL A 75 10.27 -4.73 -2.42
C VAL A 75 8.87 -4.12 -2.53
N ALA A 76 8.16 -4.04 -1.40
CA ALA A 76 6.91 -3.32 -1.31
C ALA A 76 7.04 -2.17 -0.30
N HIS A 77 6.57 -0.99 -0.68
CA HIS A 77 6.39 0.15 0.22
C HIS A 77 4.92 0.50 0.29
N LEU A 78 4.40 0.69 1.50
CA LEU A 78 3.03 1.11 1.71
C LEU A 78 3.00 2.17 2.80
N ALA A 79 2.16 3.20 2.60
CA ALA A 79 2.03 4.29 3.53
C ALA A 79 0.61 4.86 3.51
N ASN A 80 0.11 5.30 4.66
CA ASN A 80 -1.15 6.08 4.74
C ASN A 80 -0.91 7.60 4.56
N PHE A 81 0.16 7.95 3.86
CA PHE A 81 0.59 9.30 3.54
C PHE A 81 1.33 9.28 2.20
N VAL A 82 1.53 10.45 1.60
CA VAL A 82 2.22 10.58 0.31
C VAL A 82 3.71 10.23 0.48
N MET A 83 4.17 9.20 -0.23
CA MET A 83 5.56 8.78 -0.20
C MET A 83 6.42 9.64 -1.14
N PRO A 84 7.61 10.08 -0.70
CA PRO A 84 8.60 10.64 -1.61
C PRO A 84 9.00 9.64 -2.71
N ALA A 85 9.23 10.16 -3.92
CA ALA A 85 9.66 9.35 -5.06
C ALA A 85 11.02 8.66 -4.78
N GLU A 86 11.96 9.40 -4.21
CA GLU A 86 13.26 8.87 -3.80
C GLU A 86 13.19 8.42 -2.34
N ARG A 87 13.39 7.12 -2.12
CA ARG A 87 13.46 6.52 -0.78
C ARG A 87 14.26 5.22 -0.82
N GLY A 88 14.86 4.88 0.32
CA GLY A 88 15.55 3.60 0.48
C GLY A 88 14.57 2.45 0.76
N ASP A 89 15.03 1.21 0.61
CA ASP A 89 14.23 0.00 0.82
C ASP A 89 13.53 -0.04 2.20
N TYR A 90 14.20 0.41 3.25
CA TYR A 90 13.64 0.48 4.61
C TYR A 90 12.89 1.79 4.89
N GLY A 91 12.65 2.63 3.88
CA GLY A 91 11.87 3.86 3.97
C GLY A 91 12.66 5.12 4.31
N SER A 92 14.00 5.09 4.31
CA SER A 92 14.79 6.33 4.45
C SER A 92 14.39 7.34 3.37
N GLY A 93 14.13 8.59 3.74
CA GLY A 93 13.51 9.61 2.90
C GLY A 93 12.00 9.73 3.15
N ALA A 94 11.29 8.63 3.37
CA ALA A 94 9.85 8.62 3.64
C ALA A 94 9.51 8.68 5.13
N VAL A 95 10.25 7.97 5.99
CA VAL A 95 9.95 7.94 7.44
C VAL A 95 10.21 9.29 8.11
N GLU A 96 11.08 10.11 7.54
CA GLU A 96 11.38 11.47 7.99
C GLU A 96 10.23 12.47 7.72
N THR A 97 9.31 12.15 6.80
CA THR A 97 8.16 13.02 6.46
C THR A 97 6.89 12.64 7.23
N MET A 98 6.95 11.60 8.06
CA MET A 98 5.79 11.07 8.78
C MET A 98 5.26 12.05 9.82
N ASP A 99 3.95 12.27 9.80
CA ASP A 99 3.23 12.93 10.89
C ASP A 99 2.93 11.95 12.04
N ALA A 100 2.27 12.41 13.10
CA ALA A 100 1.94 11.59 14.26
C ALA A 100 0.85 10.50 14.01
N ASN A 101 0.17 10.54 12.86
CA ASN A 101 -0.85 9.56 12.43
C ASN A 101 -0.31 8.57 11.41
N ALA A 102 0.88 8.83 10.88
CA ALA A 102 1.43 8.09 9.77
C ALA A 102 1.86 6.66 10.17
N VAL A 103 1.67 5.74 9.23
CA VAL A 103 2.17 4.38 9.25
C VAL A 103 2.90 4.13 7.94
N PHE A 104 4.12 3.63 8.04
CA PHE A 104 4.91 3.17 6.90
C PHE A 104 5.19 1.68 7.06
N VAL A 105 5.06 0.92 5.98
CA VAL A 105 5.32 -0.51 5.90
C VAL A 105 6.26 -0.78 4.74
N ALA A 106 7.38 -1.44 5.03
CA ALA A 106 8.26 -2.04 4.03
C ALA A 106 8.22 -3.57 4.14
N LEU A 107 7.98 -4.24 3.02
CA LEU A 107 8.08 -5.69 2.90
C LEU A 107 9.19 -6.00 1.90
N LEU A 108 10.29 -6.61 2.36
CA LEU A 108 11.48 -6.86 1.54
C LEU A 108 11.78 -8.34 1.47
N GLU A 109 11.90 -8.87 0.26
CA GLU A 109 12.33 -10.24 0.01
C GLU A 109 13.86 -10.36 0.07
N PHE A 110 14.33 -11.37 0.80
CA PHE A 110 15.74 -11.75 0.85
C PHE A 110 16.05 -12.79 -0.23
N ASP A 111 17.31 -12.85 -0.65
CA ASP A 111 17.78 -13.85 -1.60
C ASP A 111 17.49 -15.27 -1.09
N ARG A 112 16.99 -16.14 -1.99
CA ARG A 112 16.80 -17.56 -1.74
C ARG A 112 18.12 -18.29 -1.42
N SER A 113 19.24 -17.79 -1.94
CA SER A 113 20.60 -18.28 -1.68
C SER A 113 21.12 -17.89 -0.29
N SER A 114 20.52 -16.87 0.36
CA SER A 114 20.87 -16.51 1.72
C SER A 114 20.59 -17.71 2.63
N ARG A 115 21.62 -18.17 3.36
CA ARG A 115 21.45 -19.30 4.29
C ARG A 115 20.30 -18.96 5.23
N PRO A 116 19.34 -19.89 5.47
CA PRO A 116 18.33 -19.69 6.50
C PRO A 116 19.04 -19.62 7.85
N GLY A 117 19.45 -18.42 8.24
CA GLY A 117 20.00 -18.15 9.55
C GLY A 117 18.88 -18.17 10.60
N ALA A 118 19.28 -18.07 11.86
CA ALA A 118 18.36 -18.02 13.01
C ALA A 118 17.23 -16.98 12.84
N LEU A 119 17.46 -15.91 12.08
CA LEU A 119 16.49 -14.84 11.81
C LEU A 119 15.18 -15.34 11.17
N PHE A 120 15.24 -16.31 10.24
CA PHE A 120 14.06 -16.81 9.51
C PHE A 120 13.51 -18.13 10.07
N ALA A 121 14.15 -18.68 11.10
CA ALA A 121 13.84 -20.00 11.62
C ALA A 121 12.52 -20.03 12.39
N SER A 122 12.15 -18.93 13.05
CA SER A 122 11.09 -18.92 14.06
C SER A 122 9.68 -18.68 13.52
N ARG A 123 9.51 -18.01 12.37
CA ARG A 123 8.18 -17.55 11.92
C ARG A 123 7.82 -18.00 10.51
N LYS A 124 6.64 -18.62 10.40
CA LYS A 124 5.98 -19.00 9.14
C LYS A 124 4.77 -18.11 8.92
N GLY A 125 4.59 -17.63 7.69
CA GLY A 125 3.49 -16.72 7.34
C GLY A 125 3.81 -15.24 7.59
N LEU A 126 3.10 -14.37 6.88
CA LEU A 126 3.15 -12.92 7.10
C LEU A 126 2.60 -12.59 8.50
N PRO A 127 3.31 -11.81 9.32
CA PRO A 127 2.77 -11.30 10.58
C PRO A 127 1.61 -10.33 10.30
N VAL A 128 0.41 -10.65 10.79
CA VAL A 128 -0.79 -9.80 10.63
C VAL A 128 -1.38 -9.30 11.96
N ASP A 129 -0.79 -9.74 13.07
CA ASP A 129 -1.21 -9.43 14.45
C ASP A 129 -0.05 -8.80 15.22
N LEU A 130 0.41 -7.63 14.77
CA LEU A 130 1.47 -6.87 15.46
C LEU A 130 0.91 -6.29 16.75
N HIS A 131 1.61 -6.48 17.87
CA HIS A 131 1.20 -5.88 19.14
C HIS A 131 1.87 -4.52 19.32
N SER A 132 1.09 -3.54 19.78
CA SER A 132 1.56 -2.21 20.17
C SER A 132 2.80 -2.20 21.06
N ARG A 133 2.96 -3.18 21.97
CA ARG A 133 4.12 -3.29 22.88
C ARG A 133 5.42 -3.69 22.20
N ASP A 134 5.33 -4.25 21.00
CA ASP A 134 6.51 -4.71 20.24
C ASP A 134 7.16 -3.53 19.49
N PHE A 135 6.46 -2.39 19.39
CA PHE A 135 6.99 -1.17 18.79
C PHE A 135 7.90 -0.43 19.77
N SER A 136 9.13 -0.18 19.35
CA SER A 136 10.12 0.54 20.15
C SER A 136 10.88 1.59 19.31
N PRO A 137 11.21 2.76 19.86
CA PRO A 137 12.13 3.70 19.21
C PRO A 137 13.49 3.08 18.89
N ASP A 138 13.89 2.04 19.64
CA ASP A 138 15.19 1.39 19.53
C ASP A 138 15.26 0.38 18.39
N GLN A 139 14.13 0.06 17.76
CA GLN A 139 14.05 -0.83 16.59
C GLN A 139 14.13 -0.08 15.26
N LEU A 140 14.23 1.25 15.29
CA LEU A 140 14.45 2.05 14.09
C LEU A 140 15.93 1.99 13.69
N GLN A 141 16.21 1.85 12.39
CA GLN A 141 17.60 1.93 11.87
C GLN A 141 18.26 3.27 12.24
N ARG A 142 17.47 4.35 12.25
CA ARG A 142 17.83 5.65 12.80
C ARG A 142 16.70 6.10 13.73
N ARG A 143 17.04 6.45 14.99
CA ARG A 143 16.05 6.99 15.91
C ARG A 143 15.54 8.34 15.41
N LEU A 144 14.22 8.46 15.27
CA LEU A 144 13.53 9.71 14.94
C LEU A 144 12.64 10.11 16.12
N PRO A 145 12.66 11.39 16.56
CA PRO A 145 11.88 11.84 17.71
C PRO A 145 10.39 11.48 17.57
N GLY A 146 9.84 10.84 18.59
CA GLY A 146 8.43 10.50 18.66
C GLY A 146 8.03 9.23 17.90
N GLN A 147 8.85 8.71 16.98
CA GLN A 147 8.54 7.50 16.21
C GLN A 147 8.94 6.22 16.93
N SER A 148 8.39 5.10 16.48
CA SER A 148 8.86 3.77 16.87
C SER A 148 8.68 2.76 15.74
N GLY A 149 9.51 1.73 15.73
CA GLY A 149 9.51 0.71 14.69
C GLY A 149 9.30 -0.70 15.23
N LEU A 150 9.02 -1.62 14.31
CA LEU A 150 9.01 -3.05 14.52
C LEU A 150 9.63 -3.75 13.29
N GLN A 151 10.46 -4.76 13.54
CA GLN A 151 10.99 -5.63 12.50
C GLN A 151 10.66 -7.10 12.76
N CYS A 152 10.08 -7.77 11.78
CA CYS A 152 9.71 -9.18 11.85
C CYS A 152 10.25 -9.93 10.63
N PHE A 153 11.09 -10.93 10.87
CA PHE A 153 11.53 -11.86 9.83
C PHE A 153 10.58 -13.06 9.77
N PHE A 154 10.27 -13.52 8.57
CA PHE A 154 9.36 -14.65 8.36
C PHE A 154 9.59 -15.34 7.02
N THR A 155 8.95 -16.49 6.85
CA THR A 155 9.01 -17.25 5.60
C THR A 155 7.63 -17.65 5.09
N VAL A 156 7.45 -17.64 3.77
CA VAL A 156 6.26 -18.14 3.07
C VAL A 156 6.74 -18.96 1.88
N ARG A 157 6.38 -20.25 1.81
CA ARG A 157 6.75 -21.14 0.70
C ARG A 157 8.22 -21.02 0.28
N GLU A 158 9.12 -21.16 1.27
CA GLU A 158 10.59 -21.05 1.14
C GLU A 158 11.15 -19.66 0.82
N ARG A 159 10.30 -18.70 0.47
CA ARG A 159 10.67 -17.29 0.33
C ARG A 159 10.88 -16.66 1.70
N ARG A 160 11.86 -15.78 1.79
CA ARG A 160 12.30 -15.14 3.03
C ARG A 160 12.00 -13.66 2.97
N PHE A 161 11.32 -13.14 3.99
CA PHE A 161 10.92 -11.74 4.03
C PHE A 161 11.27 -11.10 5.36
N VAL A 162 11.55 -9.80 5.32
CA VAL A 162 11.42 -8.92 6.47
C VAL A 162 10.21 -8.03 6.28
N LEU A 163 9.40 -7.95 7.33
CA LEU A 163 8.41 -6.90 7.51
C LEU A 163 9.02 -5.84 8.43
N TYR A 164 9.11 -4.61 7.94
CA TYR A 164 9.53 -3.45 8.72
C TYR A 164 8.38 -2.46 8.76
N VAL A 165 7.96 -2.08 9.97
CA VAL A 165 6.85 -1.15 10.18
C VAL A 165 7.34 0.02 11.03
N VAL A 166 7.07 1.23 10.58
CA VAL A 166 7.31 2.46 11.33
C VAL A 166 5.98 3.14 11.61
N ILE A 167 5.83 3.62 12.83
CA ILE A 167 4.69 4.45 13.23
C ILE A 167 5.18 5.83 13.64
N GLY A 168 4.47 6.85 13.18
CA GLY A 168 4.85 8.26 13.36
C GLY A 168 4.74 8.76 14.80
N SER A 169 4.04 8.02 15.66
CA SER A 169 3.93 8.35 17.09
C SER A 169 3.90 7.11 17.98
N HIS A 170 4.98 6.92 18.75
CA HIS A 170 5.09 5.89 19.78
C HIS A 170 4.01 6.02 20.87
N ARG A 171 3.58 7.26 21.18
CA ARG A 171 2.47 7.51 22.12
C ARG A 171 1.13 7.00 21.59
N ARG A 172 0.99 6.86 20.27
CA ARG A 172 -0.24 6.42 19.59
C ARG A 172 -0.17 5.00 19.06
N ARG A 173 0.83 4.21 19.46
CA ARG A 173 1.04 2.83 18.99
C ARG A 173 -0.16 1.91 19.19
N GLU A 174 -0.99 2.16 20.22
CA GLU A 174 -2.25 1.42 20.44
C GLU A 174 -3.29 1.64 19.33
N VAL A 175 -3.19 2.75 18.59
CA VAL A 175 -4.05 3.08 17.44
C VAL A 175 -3.37 2.71 16.13
N LEU A 176 -2.07 2.99 16.01
CA LEU A 176 -1.32 2.83 14.77
C LEU A 176 -0.94 1.37 14.47
N ALA A 177 -0.69 0.55 15.48
CA ALA A 177 -0.42 -0.88 15.25
C ALA A 177 -1.65 -1.62 14.69
N PRO A 178 -2.88 -1.42 15.20
CA PRO A 178 -4.08 -1.94 14.54
C PRO A 178 -4.30 -1.43 13.11
N GLU A 179 -3.93 -0.19 12.79
CA GLU A 179 -3.98 0.36 11.42
C GLU A 179 -3.02 -0.40 10.49
N ALA A 180 -1.77 -0.65 10.94
CA ALA A 180 -0.85 -1.51 10.22
C ALA A 180 -1.42 -2.92 10.02
N ASN A 181 -2.03 -3.53 11.05
CA ASN A 181 -2.65 -4.86 10.94
C ASN A 181 -3.80 -4.90 9.92
N ARG A 182 -4.61 -3.83 9.81
CA ARG A 182 -5.66 -3.73 8.78
C ARG A 182 -5.07 -3.78 7.37
N LEU A 183 -3.94 -3.12 7.14
CA LEU A 183 -3.20 -3.22 5.88
C LEU A 183 -2.65 -4.63 5.67
N LEU A 184 -1.96 -5.20 6.67
CA LEU A 184 -1.25 -6.47 6.53
C LEU A 184 -2.18 -7.64 6.18
N ARG A 185 -3.43 -7.62 6.65
CA ARG A 185 -4.46 -8.61 6.27
C ARG A 185 -4.87 -8.56 4.79
N ARG A 186 -4.51 -7.50 4.08
CA ARG A 186 -4.76 -7.32 2.64
C ARG A 186 -3.57 -7.69 1.77
N ILE A 187 -2.50 -8.20 2.37
CA ILE A 187 -1.32 -8.68 1.66
C ILE A 187 -1.37 -10.20 1.60
N SER A 188 -1.22 -10.75 0.40
CA SER A 188 -1.09 -12.19 0.17
C SER A 188 0.24 -12.50 -0.51
N ILE A 189 0.92 -13.54 -0.03
CA ILE A 189 2.20 -14.02 -0.56
C ILE A 189 2.03 -15.48 -0.99
N SER A 190 2.35 -15.77 -2.24
CA SER A 190 2.23 -17.07 -2.90
C SER A 190 3.56 -17.61 -3.42
#